data_AF-A0A366XGR9-F1
#
_entry.id   AF-A0A366XGR9-F1
#
_cell.length_a   1.000
_cell.length_b   1.000
_cell.length_c   1.000
_cell.angle_alpha   90.00
_cell.angle_beta   90.00
_cell.angle_gamma   90.00
#
_symmetry.space_group_name_H-M   'P 1'
#
loop_
_entity.id
_entity.type
_entity.pdbx_description
1 polymer ?
#
loop_
_entity_poly.entity_id
_entity_poly.type
_entity_poly.pdbx_seq_one_letter_code
_entity_poly.pdbx_strand_id
1 'polypeptide(L)' 'MRSEQVFSGMAALAICESMLLAMNDHKLLAEREIMGILRDAAKTHETAAVTDGEIEAHRSVAVLINRIIASGNSVRRPPG' A
#
# COMPACT_ATOMS: atom_id res chain seq x y z
N MET A 1 -11.57 17.92 11.37
CA MET A 1 -12.20 17.25 10.21
C MET A 1 -11.22 16.86 9.09
N ARG A 2 -10.67 17.74 8.22
CA ARG A 2 -9.73 17.26 7.16
C ARG A 2 -8.40 16.69 7.70
N SER A 3 -7.89 17.26 8.78
CA SER A 3 -6.62 16.84 9.40
C SER A 3 -6.72 15.45 10.02
N GLU A 4 -7.82 15.14 10.69
CA GLU A 4 -8.06 13.82 11.30
C GLU A 4 -8.12 12.71 10.26
N GLN A 5 -8.73 12.96 9.10
CA GLN A 5 -8.76 12.00 7.98
C GLN A 5 -7.36 11.74 7.41
N VAL A 6 -6.54 12.79 7.28
CA VAL A 6 -5.13 12.66 6.85
C VAL A 6 -4.32 11.90 7.90
N PHE A 7 -4.47 12.21 9.19
CA PHE A 7 -3.78 11.49 10.28
C PHE A 7 -4.23 10.04 10.38
N SER A 8 -5.53 9.75 10.18
CA SER A 8 -6.06 8.39 10.15
C SER A 8 -5.48 7.60 8.97
N GLY A 9 -5.37 8.21 7.78
CA GLY A 9 -4.74 7.59 6.62
C GLY A 9 -3.25 7.28 6.83
N MET A 10 -2.51 8.23 7.40
CA MET A 10 -1.09 8.03 7.74
C MET A 10 -0.90 6.95 8.81
N ALA A 11 -1.77 6.90 9.83
CA ALA A 11 -1.72 5.87 10.86
C ALA A 11 -2.02 4.48 10.29
N ALA A 12 -3.06 4.34 9.46
CA ALA A 12 -3.39 3.08 8.80
C ALA A 12 -2.24 2.59 7.90
N LEU A 13 -1.62 3.51 7.15
CA LEU A 13 -0.45 3.19 6.33
C LEU A 13 0.72 2.67 7.18
N ALA A 14 1.09 3.38 8.24
CA ALA A 14 2.20 3.00 9.11
C ALA A 14 1.97 1.63 9.79
N ILE A 15 0.72 1.34 10.18
CA ILE A 15 0.33 0.03 10.73
C ILE A 15 0.51 -1.07 9.67
N CYS A 16 0.01 -0.86 8.45
CA CYS A 16 0.14 -1.82 7.37
C CYS A 16 1.60 -2.06 6.97
N GLU A 17 2.42 -1.01 6.87
CA GLU A 17 3.86 -1.14 6.58
C GLU A 17 4.57 -1.95 7.67
N SER A 18 4.32 -1.64 8.95
CA SER A 18 4.91 -2.37 10.07
C SER A 18 4.50 -3.85 10.07
N MET A 19 3.24 -4.13 9.72
CA MET A 19 2.72 -5.50 9.62
C MET A 19 3.39 -6.27 8.48
N LEU A 20 3.51 -5.68 7.28
CA LEU A 20 4.18 -6.33 6.15
C LEU A 20 5.65 -6.59 6.43
N LEU A 21 6.34 -5.63 7.05
CA LEU A 21 7.73 -5.79 7.50
C LEU A 21 7.85 -6.95 8.50
N ALA A 22 7.00 -7.00 9.53
CA ALA A 22 7.01 -8.09 10.49
C ALA A 22 6.75 -9.45 9.84
N MET A 23 5.78 -9.53 8.91
CA MET A 23 5.51 -10.77 8.17
C MET A 23 6.72 -11.21 7.32
N ASN A 24 7.47 -10.26 6.75
CA ASN A 24 8.70 -10.54 6.01
C ASN A 24 9.83 -11.01 6.94
N ASP A 25 10.09 -10.28 8.02
CA ASP A 25 11.15 -10.56 8.99
C ASP A 25 10.97 -11.93 9.65
N HIS A 26 9.72 -12.30 9.94
CA HIS A 26 9.36 -13.61 10.49
C HIS A 26 9.22 -14.71 9.43
N LYS A 27 9.54 -14.43 8.15
CA LYS A 27 9.47 -15.36 7.01
C LYS A 27 8.08 -15.99 6.80
N LEU A 28 7.03 -15.30 7.23
CA LEU A 28 5.64 -15.71 6.99
C LEU A 28 5.24 -15.47 5.54
N LEU A 29 5.79 -14.40 4.94
CA LEU A 29 5.65 -14.08 3.52
C LEU A 29 7.00 -13.69 2.94
N ALA A 30 7.37 -14.30 1.81
CA ALA A 30 8.51 -13.85 1.03
C ALA A 30 8.22 -12.48 0.40
N GLU A 31 9.28 -11.73 0.08
CA GLU A 31 9.17 -10.41 -0.57
C GLU A 31 8.28 -10.46 -1.82
N ARG A 32 8.41 -11.51 -2.65
CA ARG A 32 7.58 -11.68 -3.85
C ARG A 32 6.08 -11.72 -3.56
N GLU A 33 5.69 -12.30 -2.42
CA GLU A 33 4.29 -12.47 -2.00
C GLU A 33 3.74 -11.13 -1.51
N ILE A 34 4.51 -10.40 -0.70
CA ILE A 34 4.17 -9.04 -0.28
C ILE A 34 4.02 -8.12 -1.49
N MET A 35 4.95 -8.19 -2.44
CA MET A 35 4.89 -7.41 -3.68
C MET A 35 3.70 -7.81 -4.56
N GLY A 36 3.31 -9.09 -4.55
CA GLY A 36 2.09 -9.57 -5.21
C GLY A 36 0.84 -8.94 -4.61
N ILE A 37 0.70 -9.01 -3.28
CA ILE A 37 -0.44 -8.42 -2.54
C ILE A 37 -0.58 -6.93 -2.85
N LEU A 38 0.52 -6.17 -2.81
CA LEU A 38 0.49 -4.74 -3.08
C LEU A 38 0.10 -4.43 -4.54
N ARG A 39 0.60 -5.21 -5.51
CA ARG A 39 0.23 -5.05 -6.93
C ARG A 39 -1.24 -5.39 -7.19
N ASP A 40 -1.73 -6.45 -6.56
CA ASP A 40 -3.12 -6.86 -6.69
C ASP A 40 -4.03 -5.77 -6.11
N ALA A 41 -3.71 -5.23 -4.94
CA ALA A 41 -4.42 -4.11 -4.35
C ALA A 41 -4.42 -2.87 -5.26
N ALA A 42 -3.26 -2.47 -5.80
CA ALA A 42 -3.16 -1.34 -6.73
C ALA A 42 -4.05 -1.56 -7.96
N LYS A 43 -4.00 -2.76 -8.57
CA LYS A 43 -4.80 -3.10 -9.75
C LYS A 43 -6.29 -3.13 -9.45
N THR A 44 -6.71 -3.63 -8.29
CA THR A 44 -8.12 -3.58 -7.86
C THR A 44 -8.61 -2.14 -7.79
N HIS A 45 -7.82 -1.22 -7.23
CA HIS A 45 -8.18 0.19 -7.18
C HIS A 45 -8.14 0.86 -8.57
N GLU A 46 -7.17 0.55 -9.43
CA GLU A 46 -7.12 1.07 -10.81
C GLU A 46 -8.34 0.65 -11.64
N THR A 47 -8.81 -0.59 -11.46
CA THR A 47 -9.94 -1.15 -12.21
C THR A 47 -11.31 -0.78 -11.62
N ALA A 48 -11.42 -0.64 -10.29
CA ALA A 48 -12.62 -0.15 -9.61
C ALA A 48 -12.95 1.31 -9.97
N ALA A 49 -11.96 2.07 -10.43
CA ALA A 49 -12.15 3.42 -10.93
C ALA A 49 -13.05 3.50 -12.19
N VAL A 50 -13.45 2.38 -12.78
CA VAL A 50 -14.37 2.38 -13.94
C VAL A 50 -15.84 2.35 -13.51
N THR A 51 -16.16 1.94 -12.27
CA THR A 51 -17.53 1.61 -11.87
C THR A 51 -18.19 2.57 -10.88
N ASP A 52 -17.44 3.26 -9.99
CA ASP A 52 -18.06 3.78 -8.75
C ASP A 52 -18.19 5.31 -8.56
N GLY A 53 -17.94 6.16 -9.56
CA GLY A 53 -18.08 7.62 -9.39
C GLY A 53 -17.06 8.26 -8.42
N GLU A 54 -16.38 7.46 -7.61
CA GLU A 54 -15.24 7.79 -6.73
C GLU A 54 -13.90 7.50 -7.42
N ILE A 55 -13.88 7.60 -8.75
CA ILE A 55 -12.74 7.33 -9.65
C ILE A 55 -11.44 7.95 -9.13
N GLU A 56 -11.52 9.21 -8.68
CA GLU A 56 -10.37 9.97 -8.22
C GLU A 56 -9.80 9.45 -6.89
N ALA A 57 -10.66 8.98 -5.99
CA ALA A 57 -10.26 8.38 -4.72
C ALA A 57 -9.56 7.04 -4.97
N HIS A 58 -10.15 6.18 -5.81
CA HIS A 58 -9.57 4.91 -6.19
C HIS A 58 -8.21 5.07 -6.89
N ARG A 59 -8.09 6.02 -7.84
CA ARG A 59 -6.80 6.33 -8.48
C ARG A 59 -5.77 6.84 -7.49
N SER A 60 -6.16 7.72 -6.58
CA SER A 60 -5.26 8.24 -5.53
C SER A 60 -4.71 7.11 -4.66
N VAL A 61 -5.55 6.15 -4.28
CA VAL A 61 -5.11 4.96 -3.51
C VAL A 61 -4.12 4.11 -4.31
N ALA A 62 -4.40 3.84 -5.59
CA ALA A 62 -3.49 3.06 -6.44
C ALA A 62 -2.12 3.75 -6.59
N VAL A 63 -2.08 5.07 -6.78
CA VAL A 63 -0.83 5.86 -6.85
C VAL A 63 -0.03 5.74 -5.55
N LEU A 64 -0.70 5.82 -4.40
CA LEU A 64 -0.03 5.68 -3.10
C LEU A 64 0.57 4.27 -2.92
N ILE A 65 -0.17 3.22 -3.29
CA ILE A 65 0.33 1.83 -3.22
C ILE A 65 1.56 1.63 -4.11
N ASN A 66 1.51 2.15 -5.35
CA ASN A 66 2.65 2.09 -6.27
C ASN A 66 3.89 2.86 -5.73
N ARG A 67 3.68 3.95 -4.99
CA ARG A 67 4.78 4.67 -4.32
C ARG A 67 5.41 3.86 -3.18
N ILE A 68 4.61 3.13 -2.40
CA ILE A 68 5.12 2.23 -1.35
C ILE A 68 5.99 1.13 -1.98
N ILE A 69 5.50 0.51 -3.07
CA ILE A 69 6.24 -0.48 -3.86
C ILE A 69 7.59 0.08 -4.33
N ALA A 70 7.62 1.30 -4.86
CA ALA A 70 8.83 1.94 -5.37
C ALA A 70 9.83 2.28 -4.25
N SER A 71 9.34 2.76 -3.09
CA SER A 71 10.18 3.10 -1.94
C SER A 71 10.82 1.90 -1.25
N GLY A 72 10.21 0.71 -1.36
CA GLY A 72 10.70 -0.50 -0.68
C GLY A 72 10.45 -0.53 0.82
N ASN A 73 9.67 0.42 1.35
CA ASN A 73 9.31 0.52 2.77
C ASN A 73 8.63 -0.73 3.33
N SER A 74 8.04 -1.57 2.48
CA SER A 74 7.29 -2.77 2.89
C SER A 74 8.15 -4.01 3.12
N VAL A 75 9.43 -4.03 2.73
CA VAL A 75 10.28 -5.24 2.74
C VAL A 75 11.75 -4.99 3.12
N ARG A 76 12.04 -3.90 3.84
CA ARG A 76 13.38 -3.56 4.37
C ARG A 76 14.50 -3.70 3.31
N ARG A 77 14.30 -3.12 2.12
CA ARG A 77 15.33 -3.10 1.07
C ARG A 77 16.47 -2.15 1.48
N PRO A 78 17.75 -2.55 1.35
CA PRO A 78 18.86 -1.63 1.52
C PRO A 78 18.83 -0.53 0.42
N PRO A 79 19.33 0.68 0.69
CA PRO A 79 19.51 1.69 -0.36
C PRO A 79 20.45 1.13 -1.43
N GLY A 80 20.00 1.16 -2.68
CA GLY A 80 20.77 0.72 -3.85
C GLY A 80 21.81 1.74 -4.29
#